data_AF-A0A4R5TJ62-F1
#
_entry.id   AF-A0A4R5TJ62-F1
#
_cell.length_a   1.000
_cell.length_b   1.000
_cell.length_c   1.000
_cell.angle_alpha   90.00
_cell.angle_beta   90.00
_cell.angle_gamma   90.00
#
_symmetry.space_group_name_H-M   'P 1'
#
loop_
_entity.id
_entity.type
_entity.pdbx_description
1 polymer ?
#
loop_
_entity_poly.entity_id
_entity_poly.type
_entity_poly.pdbx_seq_one_letter_code
_entity_poly.pdbx_strand_id
1 'polypeptide(L)'
;MSARTHARWRRSSRPRRMVPLLRRPPPRPRRQTRPTPRARMPRSRPRIPEPQPSDRRSALDPERRRSHPAPAFSFPVFDPMPRLTVLLAVLLAFAPASAHDGHDHGPGLQPIENGMALQPADGKLEVVEVFAYTCGHCANFQPILAQWKRTAPANVRFVYLPAAFDLQNGYARAYFAAESLGVLDRFHDAAYHAIHRSGALPARGATANELASFAATLGIDAARFRVAMDSPATDAKMATAREFAVRNGIQGTPTLVVDGRYRVQGSSFGDTLRLVDELAKSGGSAH
;
A
#
# COMPACT_ATOMS: atom_id res chain seq x y z
N MET A 1 42.10 68.96 10.65
CA MET A 1 41.31 70.15 11.07
C MET A 1 40.05 70.17 10.21
N SER A 2 38.94 69.54 10.62
CA SER A 2 37.85 70.05 11.48
C SER A 2 37.15 71.30 10.92
N ALA A 3 35.91 71.13 10.41
CA ALA A 3 34.72 71.98 10.57
C ALA A 3 33.67 71.62 9.49
N ARG A 4 32.63 70.84 9.82
CA ARG A 4 31.30 71.24 10.34
C ARG A 4 30.33 71.82 9.29
N THR A 5 29.50 70.90 8.77
CA THR A 5 28.02 70.88 8.79
C THR A 5 27.23 72.19 8.67
N HIS A 6 26.29 72.24 7.73
CA HIS A 6 24.86 72.53 7.99
C HIS A 6 23.98 72.09 6.80
N ALA A 7 23.29 70.95 6.95
CA ALA A 7 22.27 70.49 6.01
C ALA A 7 20.90 71.07 6.40
N ARG A 8 20.30 71.81 5.47
CA ARG A 8 19.00 72.49 5.62
C ARG A 8 17.86 71.50 5.33
N TRP A 9 17.09 71.16 6.36
CA TRP A 9 15.89 70.31 6.27
C TRP A 9 14.75 71.04 5.54
N ARG A 10 14.33 70.54 4.37
CA ARG A 10 13.11 71.00 3.67
C ARG A 10 11.98 70.01 3.95
N ARG A 11 10.96 70.44 4.70
CA ARG A 11 9.70 69.69 4.90
C ARG A 11 9.03 69.49 3.53
N SER A 12 8.87 68.23 3.11
CA SER A 12 8.04 67.88 1.95
C SER A 12 6.64 67.50 2.43
N SER A 13 5.66 68.25 1.95
CA SER A 13 4.23 68.07 2.17
C SER A 13 3.76 66.89 1.31
N ARG A 14 3.41 65.75 1.93
CA ARG A 14 2.72 64.65 1.23
C ARG A 14 1.23 64.99 1.07
N PRO A 15 0.64 64.88 -0.13
CA PRO A 15 -0.79 65.03 -0.31
C PRO A 15 -1.54 63.82 0.27
N ARG A 16 -2.61 64.08 1.02
CA ARG A 16 -3.54 63.08 1.57
C ARG A 16 -4.28 62.40 0.42
N ARG A 17 -4.02 61.10 0.20
CA ARG A 17 -4.84 60.26 -0.68
C ARG A 17 -6.22 60.06 -0.04
N MET A 18 -7.27 60.54 -0.71
CA MET A 18 -8.67 60.23 -0.37
C MET A 18 -8.93 58.75 -0.60
N VAL A 19 -9.36 58.06 0.45
CA VAL A 19 -9.80 56.66 0.41
C VAL A 19 -11.27 56.62 -0.04
N PRO A 20 -11.65 55.86 -1.07
CA PRO A 20 -13.05 55.74 -1.46
C PRO A 20 -13.82 54.93 -0.40
N LEU A 21 -14.92 55.50 0.09
CA LEU A 21 -15.88 54.82 0.97
C LEU A 21 -16.58 53.69 0.20
N LEU A 22 -16.09 52.46 0.37
CA LEU A 22 -16.77 51.25 -0.06
C LEU A 22 -18.11 51.13 0.68
N ARG A 23 -19.21 51.26 -0.06
CA ARG A 23 -20.58 51.02 0.44
C ARG A 23 -20.70 49.58 0.94
N ARG A 24 -21.17 49.42 2.17
CA ARG A 24 -21.45 48.10 2.78
C ARG A 24 -22.57 47.38 2.00
N PRO A 25 -22.43 46.06 1.71
CA PRO A 25 -23.50 45.29 1.09
C PRO A 25 -24.69 45.10 2.05
N PRO A 26 -25.93 44.96 1.53
CA PRO A 26 -27.12 44.76 2.36
C PRO A 26 -27.09 43.40 3.08
N PRO A 27 -27.76 43.28 4.25
CA PRO A 27 -27.84 42.02 4.98
C PRO A 27 -28.60 40.96 4.16
N ARG A 28 -28.07 39.73 4.15
CA ARG A 28 -28.72 38.58 3.47
C ARG A 28 -30.05 38.24 4.15
N PRO A 29 -31.10 37.90 3.39
CA PRO A 29 -32.37 37.46 3.96
C PRO A 29 -32.20 36.18 4.78
N ARG A 30 -32.83 36.12 5.96
CA ARG A 30 -32.89 34.93 6.82
C ARG A 30 -33.47 33.76 6.03
N ARG A 31 -32.69 32.67 5.92
CA ARG A 31 -33.17 31.38 5.38
C ARG A 31 -34.29 30.88 6.29
N GLN A 32 -35.53 30.92 5.80
CA GLN A 32 -36.64 30.22 6.42
C GLN A 32 -36.35 28.72 6.32
N THR A 33 -36.20 28.05 7.46
CA THR A 33 -36.11 26.60 7.53
C THR A 33 -37.45 26.02 7.11
N ARG A 34 -37.51 25.39 5.94
CA ARG A 34 -38.67 24.57 5.54
C ARG A 34 -38.85 23.44 6.57
N PRO A 35 -40.09 23.16 7.02
CA PRO A 35 -40.36 21.99 7.84
C PRO A 35 -40.05 20.72 7.04
N THR A 36 -39.30 19.82 7.68
CA THR A 36 -38.87 18.52 7.14
C THR A 36 -40.10 17.68 6.75
N PRO A 37 -40.13 17.01 5.59
CA PRO A 37 -41.19 16.06 5.29
C PRO A 37 -41.11 14.89 6.29
N ARG A 38 -42.25 14.58 6.93
CA ARG A 38 -42.43 13.40 7.78
C ARG A 38 -41.97 12.15 7.01
N ALA A 39 -40.95 11.47 7.51
CA ALA A 39 -40.49 10.20 6.96
C ALA A 39 -41.65 9.19 6.99
N ARG A 40 -42.00 8.66 5.83
CA ARG A 40 -42.96 7.56 5.68
C ARG A 40 -42.30 6.30 6.25
N MET A 41 -42.89 5.72 7.29
CA MET A 41 -42.40 4.47 7.89
C MET A 41 -42.29 3.36 6.83
N PRO A 42 -41.18 2.62 6.74
CA PRO A 42 -41.11 1.44 5.91
C PRO A 42 -42.00 0.34 6.52
N ARG A 43 -42.78 -0.30 5.66
CA ARG A 43 -43.57 -1.49 5.97
C ARG A 43 -42.66 -2.58 6.56
N SER A 44 -43.20 -3.26 7.55
CA SER A 44 -42.66 -4.41 8.27
C SER A 44 -41.87 -5.36 7.36
N ARG A 45 -40.60 -5.59 7.71
CA ARG A 45 -39.79 -6.67 7.13
C ARG A 45 -40.41 -8.03 7.47
N PRO A 46 -40.37 -9.03 6.57
CA PRO A 46 -40.71 -10.39 6.93
C PRO A 46 -39.74 -10.90 8.00
N ARG A 47 -40.31 -11.55 9.02
CA ARG A 47 -39.62 -12.15 10.17
C ARG A 47 -38.81 -13.36 9.67
N ILE A 48 -37.48 -13.30 9.77
CA ILE A 48 -36.62 -14.49 9.58
C ILE A 48 -36.85 -15.40 10.80
N PRO A 49 -37.09 -16.72 10.64
CA PRO A 49 -37.23 -17.62 11.77
C PRO A 49 -35.92 -17.74 12.54
N GLU A 50 -36.00 -17.57 13.85
CA GLU A 50 -34.91 -17.74 14.81
C GLU A 50 -34.63 -19.24 15.01
N PRO A 51 -33.37 -19.70 14.88
CA PRO A 51 -33.05 -21.12 15.09
C PRO A 51 -33.18 -21.48 16.57
N GLN A 52 -33.95 -22.54 16.83
CA GLN A 52 -34.23 -23.07 18.16
C GLN A 52 -32.95 -23.61 18.85
N PRO A 53 -32.79 -23.43 20.16
CA PRO A 53 -31.66 -23.92 20.92
C PRO A 53 -31.96 -25.33 21.46
N SER A 54 -31.74 -26.38 20.67
CA SER A 54 -31.85 -27.76 21.17
C SER A 54 -30.62 -28.64 20.97
N ASP A 55 -29.59 -28.20 20.25
CA ASP A 55 -28.44 -29.08 19.95
C ASP A 55 -27.14 -28.61 20.61
N ARG A 56 -27.20 -28.37 21.93
CA ARG A 56 -26.00 -28.38 22.78
C ARG A 56 -26.36 -28.92 24.17
N ARG A 57 -26.07 -30.20 24.37
CA ARG A 57 -25.57 -30.87 25.59
C ARG A 57 -26.25 -32.23 25.75
N SER A 58 -25.56 -33.29 25.30
CA SER A 58 -25.58 -34.55 26.03
C SER A 58 -24.14 -34.93 26.32
N ALA A 59 -23.83 -34.77 27.61
CA ALA A 59 -22.65 -35.30 28.28
C ALA A 59 -22.65 -36.84 28.17
N LEU A 60 -21.47 -37.44 27.96
CA LEU A 60 -20.82 -38.33 28.92
C LEU A 60 -21.75 -39.38 29.54
N ASP A 61 -21.64 -40.62 29.05
CA ASP A 61 -21.76 -41.81 29.91
C ASP A 61 -20.83 -42.92 29.39
N PRO A 62 -19.97 -43.54 30.21
CA PRO A 62 -18.92 -44.47 29.80
C PRO A 62 -19.33 -45.91 30.14
N GLU A 63 -19.69 -46.75 29.18
CA GLU A 63 -19.67 -48.23 29.30
C GLU A 63 -20.25 -48.86 28.02
N ARG A 64 -19.39 -49.16 27.03
CA ARG A 64 -19.63 -50.31 26.14
C ARG A 64 -18.38 -50.77 25.41
N ARG A 65 -17.45 -51.34 26.17
CA ARG A 65 -16.51 -52.34 25.65
C ARG A 65 -17.32 -53.59 25.26
N ARG A 66 -17.52 -53.84 23.96
CA ARG A 66 -17.81 -55.19 23.43
C ARG A 66 -17.14 -55.38 22.06
N SER A 67 -15.93 -55.91 22.16
CA SER A 67 -15.29 -56.91 21.27
C SER A 67 -16.05 -57.28 19.98
N HIS A 68 -15.45 -56.94 18.84
CA HIS A 68 -15.60 -57.68 17.58
C HIS A 68 -14.20 -57.99 17.04
N PRO A 69 -13.88 -59.25 16.69
CA PRO A 69 -12.59 -59.61 16.10
C PRO A 69 -12.50 -59.19 14.62
N ALA A 70 -11.36 -58.64 14.23
CA ALA A 70 -11.03 -58.38 12.83
C ALA A 70 -10.60 -59.70 12.12
N PRO A 71 -10.93 -59.88 10.83
CA PRO A 71 -10.53 -61.07 10.09
C PRO A 71 -9.02 -61.07 9.81
N ALA A 72 -8.38 -62.21 10.08
CA ALA A 72 -6.99 -62.47 9.74
C ALA A 72 -6.85 -62.69 8.23
N PHE A 73 -6.20 -61.76 7.54
CA PHE A 73 -5.69 -61.98 6.19
C PHE A 73 -4.27 -62.56 6.29
N SER A 74 -4.16 -63.86 6.00
CA SER A 74 -2.89 -64.56 5.88
C SER A 74 -2.27 -64.28 4.51
N PHE A 75 -1.18 -63.52 4.47
CA PHE A 75 -0.33 -63.42 3.29
C PHE A 75 0.71 -64.56 3.30
N PRO A 76 0.95 -65.26 2.19
CA PRO A 76 2.00 -66.26 2.11
C PRO A 76 3.37 -65.60 2.17
N VAL A 77 4.22 -66.09 3.08
CA VAL A 77 5.63 -65.71 3.21
C VAL A 77 6.38 -66.27 2.00
N PHE A 78 6.91 -65.38 1.17
CA PHE A 78 7.78 -65.73 0.06
C PHE A 78 9.23 -65.75 0.56
N ASP A 79 9.88 -66.91 0.47
CA ASP A 79 11.26 -67.13 0.89
C ASP A 79 12.26 -66.29 0.05
N PRO A 80 13.20 -65.54 0.67
CA PRO A 80 14.17 -64.76 -0.07
C PRO A 80 15.40 -65.60 -0.47
N MET A 81 15.66 -65.74 -1.77
CA MET A 81 16.96 -66.22 -2.29
C MET A 81 18.07 -65.18 -2.03
N PRO A 82 19.24 -65.57 -1.50
CA PRO A 82 20.27 -64.61 -1.08
C PRO A 82 21.38 -64.50 -2.12
N ARG A 83 21.12 -64.00 -3.34
CA ARG A 83 22.21 -63.80 -4.33
C ARG A 83 22.13 -62.53 -5.20
N LEU A 84 21.22 -61.60 -4.93
CA LEU A 84 21.05 -60.43 -5.79
C LEU A 84 20.85 -59.10 -5.03
N THR A 85 21.65 -58.87 -3.97
CA THR A 85 21.55 -57.67 -3.11
C THR A 85 22.89 -56.97 -2.88
N VAL A 86 23.77 -56.92 -3.88
CA VAL A 86 25.04 -56.17 -3.75
C VAL A 86 25.20 -55.02 -4.77
N LEU A 87 24.40 -54.95 -5.83
CA LEU A 87 24.58 -53.89 -6.85
C LEU A 87 23.73 -52.62 -6.68
N LEU A 88 22.75 -52.56 -5.76
CA LEU A 88 21.88 -51.38 -5.59
C LEU A 88 22.39 -50.36 -4.55
N ALA A 89 23.47 -50.67 -3.81
CA ALA A 89 23.99 -49.80 -2.76
C ALA A 89 25.02 -48.75 -3.23
N VAL A 90 25.54 -48.85 -4.46
CA VAL A 90 26.64 -47.98 -4.95
C VAL A 90 26.13 -46.77 -5.76
N LEU A 91 24.86 -46.73 -6.16
CA LEU A 91 24.28 -45.65 -6.98
C LEU A 91 23.61 -44.50 -6.19
N LEU A 92 23.57 -44.57 -4.86
CA LEU A 92 22.99 -43.53 -3.99
C LEU A 92 24.01 -42.51 -3.45
N ALA A 93 25.29 -42.62 -3.83
CA ALA A 93 26.36 -41.73 -3.34
C ALA A 93 26.52 -40.41 -4.14
N PHE A 94 25.76 -40.21 -5.22
CA PHE A 94 25.75 -38.97 -6.01
C PHE A 94 24.39 -38.28 -5.94
N ALA A 95 23.91 -37.99 -4.74
CA ALA A 95 22.92 -36.93 -4.58
C ALA A 95 23.66 -35.58 -4.69
N PRO A 96 23.36 -34.70 -5.66
CA PRO A 96 23.84 -33.33 -5.56
C PRO A 96 23.24 -32.77 -4.28
N ALA A 97 24.09 -32.36 -3.35
CA ALA A 97 23.66 -31.56 -2.22
C ALA A 97 23.09 -30.28 -2.82
N SER A 98 21.76 -30.14 -2.84
CA SER A 98 21.13 -28.86 -3.00
C SER A 98 21.61 -28.02 -1.82
N ALA A 99 22.57 -27.14 -2.05
CA ALA A 99 22.91 -26.10 -1.11
C ALA A 99 21.65 -25.28 -0.91
N HIS A 100 20.96 -25.49 0.22
CA HIS A 100 20.13 -24.45 0.78
C HIS A 100 21.11 -23.36 1.20
N ASP A 101 21.28 -22.39 0.30
CA ASP A 101 21.92 -21.11 0.56
C ASP A 101 21.11 -20.35 1.62
N GLY A 102 21.15 -20.84 2.86
CA GLY A 102 20.74 -20.13 4.05
C GLY A 102 21.76 -19.02 4.33
N HIS A 103 21.88 -18.08 3.40
CA HIS A 103 22.54 -16.82 3.68
C HIS A 103 21.61 -16.05 4.62
N ASP A 104 22.05 -15.87 5.86
CA ASP A 104 21.44 -14.91 6.77
C ASP A 104 21.52 -13.54 6.07
N HIS A 105 20.40 -13.03 5.56
CA HIS A 105 20.39 -11.87 4.65
C HIS A 105 20.64 -10.53 5.37
N GLY A 106 21.36 -10.56 6.48
CA GLY A 106 21.50 -9.44 7.39
C GLY A 106 20.21 -9.12 8.18
N PRO A 107 20.33 -8.55 9.38
CA PRO A 107 19.18 -8.16 10.18
C PRO A 107 18.31 -7.14 9.43
N GLY A 108 17.01 -7.43 9.30
CA GLY A 108 16.03 -6.51 8.71
C GLY A 108 15.78 -6.68 7.20
N LEU A 109 16.37 -7.67 6.53
CA LEU A 109 15.98 -8.07 5.18
C LEU A 109 15.31 -9.43 5.21
N GLN A 110 14.04 -9.49 4.83
CA GLN A 110 13.30 -10.74 4.75
C GLN A 110 13.28 -11.23 3.30
N PRO A 111 13.93 -12.37 2.98
CA PRO A 111 13.85 -12.94 1.65
C PRO A 111 12.41 -13.28 1.27
N ILE A 112 12.16 -13.26 -0.02
CA ILE A 112 10.88 -13.59 -0.64
C ILE A 112 11.08 -14.82 -1.51
N GLU A 113 10.53 -15.94 -1.07
CA GLU A 113 10.50 -17.15 -1.88
C GLU A 113 9.64 -16.91 -3.13
N ASN A 114 10.22 -17.16 -4.31
CA ASN A 114 9.55 -16.98 -5.60
C ASN A 114 8.92 -15.59 -5.77
N GLY A 115 9.60 -14.55 -5.29
CA GLY A 115 9.13 -13.17 -5.41
C GLY A 115 9.10 -12.64 -6.83
N MET A 116 8.59 -11.42 -6.98
CA MET A 116 8.31 -10.80 -8.27
C MET A 116 8.87 -9.38 -8.32
N ALA A 117 9.76 -9.11 -9.26
CA ALA A 117 10.09 -7.73 -9.63
C ALA A 117 8.90 -7.09 -10.36
N LEU A 118 8.66 -5.81 -10.12
CA LEU A 118 7.54 -5.08 -10.71
C LEU A 118 7.78 -4.74 -12.17
N GLN A 119 9.01 -4.35 -12.50
CA GLN A 119 9.43 -4.01 -13.84
C GLN A 119 10.60 -4.90 -14.29
N PRO A 120 10.80 -5.07 -15.60
CA PRO A 120 11.96 -5.82 -16.12
C PRO A 120 13.28 -5.26 -15.60
N ALA A 121 14.26 -6.14 -15.44
CA ALA A 121 15.61 -5.76 -15.06
C ALA A 121 16.22 -4.86 -16.14
N ASP A 122 16.76 -3.72 -15.72
CA ASP A 122 17.42 -2.72 -16.59
C ASP A 122 18.85 -2.41 -16.10
N GLY A 123 19.41 -3.25 -15.23
CA GLY A 123 20.71 -3.06 -14.60
C GLY A 123 20.67 -2.16 -13.36
N LYS A 124 19.51 -1.63 -12.96
CA LYS A 124 19.32 -0.92 -11.69
C LYS A 124 18.66 -1.83 -10.66
N LEU A 125 18.93 -1.53 -9.40
CA LEU A 125 18.25 -2.09 -8.25
C LEU A 125 16.84 -1.47 -8.16
N GLU A 126 15.83 -2.30 -8.36
CA GLU A 126 14.44 -1.88 -8.22
C GLU A 126 14.08 -1.76 -6.74
N VAL A 127 13.50 -0.62 -6.35
CA VAL A 127 12.97 -0.39 -5.01
C VAL A 127 11.51 0.02 -5.14
N VAL A 128 10.60 -0.88 -4.78
CA VAL A 128 9.16 -0.65 -4.83
C VAL A 128 8.65 -0.32 -3.44
N GLU A 129 8.01 0.83 -3.27
CA GLU A 129 7.18 1.08 -2.08
C GLU A 129 5.75 0.63 -2.34
N VAL A 130 5.30 -0.36 -1.59
CA VAL A 130 3.88 -0.69 -1.48
C VAL A 130 3.24 0.21 -0.43
N PHE A 131 2.33 1.09 -0.86
CA PHE A 131 1.75 2.15 -0.02
C PHE A 131 0.22 2.21 -0.12
N ALA A 132 -0.42 2.93 0.80
CA ALA A 132 -1.83 3.29 0.67
C ALA A 132 -2.04 4.74 1.11
N TYR A 133 -2.75 5.54 0.29
CA TYR A 133 -3.05 6.94 0.64
C TYR A 133 -3.81 7.09 1.96
N THR A 134 -4.60 6.09 2.36
CA THR A 134 -5.38 6.09 3.60
C THR A 134 -4.58 5.64 4.83
N CYS A 135 -3.35 5.16 4.65
CA CYS A 135 -2.49 4.68 5.72
C CYS A 135 -1.72 5.84 6.38
N GLY A 136 -1.90 6.03 7.68
CA GLY A 136 -1.20 7.07 8.45
C GLY A 136 0.33 6.87 8.49
N HIS A 137 0.80 5.62 8.54
CA HIS A 137 2.24 5.34 8.48
C HIS A 137 2.83 5.71 7.12
N CYS A 138 2.12 5.47 6.02
CA CYS A 138 2.55 5.90 4.68
C CYS A 138 2.62 7.43 4.59
N ALA A 139 1.60 8.14 5.12
CA ALA A 139 1.60 9.60 5.14
C ALA A 139 2.78 10.18 5.95
N ASN A 140 3.18 9.52 7.05
CA ASN A 140 4.33 9.91 7.84
C ASN A 140 5.67 9.54 7.17
N PHE A 141 5.71 8.45 6.40
CA PHE A 141 6.90 8.01 5.69
C PHE A 141 7.18 8.86 4.45
N GLN A 142 6.13 9.28 3.74
CA GLN A 142 6.23 10.00 2.48
C GLN A 142 7.19 11.21 2.48
N PRO A 143 7.19 12.14 3.46
CA PRO A 143 8.17 13.24 3.46
C PRO A 143 9.62 12.77 3.59
N ILE A 144 9.87 11.70 4.36
CA ILE A 144 11.20 11.11 4.55
C ILE A 144 11.65 10.42 3.26
N LEU A 145 10.75 9.64 2.66
CA LEU A 145 11.00 8.92 1.41
C LEU A 145 11.22 9.89 0.25
N ALA A 146 10.42 10.95 0.15
CA ALA A 146 10.60 12.01 -0.86
C ALA A 146 11.94 12.73 -0.71
N GLN A 147 12.47 12.88 0.52
CA GLN A 147 13.81 13.39 0.74
C GLN A 147 14.88 12.41 0.28
N TRP A 148 14.76 11.15 0.69
CA TRP A 148 15.71 10.11 0.29
C TRP A 148 15.77 9.90 -1.21
N LYS A 149 14.64 9.95 -1.94
CA LYS A 149 14.61 9.83 -3.40
C LYS A 149 15.50 10.84 -4.13
N ARG A 150 15.77 12.02 -3.52
CA ARG A 150 16.66 13.04 -4.09
C ARG A 150 18.14 12.71 -3.90
N THR A 151 18.45 11.84 -2.94
CA THR A 151 19.82 11.45 -2.56
C THR A 151 20.07 9.95 -2.74
N ALA A 152 19.10 9.21 -3.27
CA ALA A 152 19.18 7.77 -3.46
C ALA A 152 20.35 7.43 -4.40
N PRO A 153 21.01 6.28 -4.20
CA PRO A 153 22.10 5.83 -5.06
C PRO A 153 21.71 5.82 -6.55
N ALA A 154 22.64 6.18 -7.45
CA ALA A 154 22.34 6.33 -8.88
C ALA A 154 21.92 5.01 -9.56
N ASN A 155 22.27 3.87 -8.97
CA ASN A 155 21.87 2.54 -9.41
C ASN A 155 20.49 2.11 -8.87
N VAL A 156 19.74 2.97 -8.20
CA VAL A 156 18.38 2.66 -7.71
C VAL A 156 17.32 3.17 -8.69
N ARG A 157 16.35 2.31 -9.01
CA ARG A 157 15.10 2.66 -9.68
C ARG A 157 13.95 2.55 -8.68
N PHE A 158 13.52 3.69 -8.16
CA PHE A 158 12.41 3.74 -7.21
C PHE A 158 11.04 3.79 -7.92
N VAL A 159 10.08 2.99 -7.44
CA VAL A 159 8.71 2.95 -7.96
C VAL A 159 7.70 2.94 -6.82
N TYR A 160 6.67 3.78 -6.90
CA TYR A 160 5.52 3.68 -6.02
C TYR A 160 4.52 2.65 -6.56
N LEU A 161 3.96 1.83 -5.67
CA LEU A 161 2.93 0.86 -6.01
C LEU A 161 1.79 0.91 -4.98
N PRO A 162 0.57 1.30 -5.35
CA PRO A 162 -0.53 1.31 -4.40
C PRO A 162 -0.92 -0.13 -4.02
N ALA A 163 -1.24 -0.35 -2.75
CA ALA A 163 -1.71 -1.62 -2.22
C ALA A 163 -3.11 -1.96 -2.76
N ALA A 164 -3.17 -2.66 -3.90
CA ALA A 164 -4.39 -3.02 -4.62
C ALA A 164 -5.03 -4.34 -4.13
N PHE A 165 -5.11 -4.56 -2.81
CA PHE A 165 -5.77 -5.73 -2.22
C PHE A 165 -7.27 -5.81 -2.57
N ASP A 166 -7.87 -4.67 -2.87
CA ASP A 166 -9.19 -4.54 -3.48
C ASP A 166 -9.01 -3.87 -4.86
N LEU A 167 -9.46 -4.55 -5.92
CA LEU A 167 -9.36 -4.07 -7.31
C LEU A 167 -10.27 -2.86 -7.58
N GLN A 168 -11.26 -2.63 -6.70
CA GLN A 168 -12.16 -1.48 -6.75
C GLN A 168 -11.73 -0.34 -5.82
N ASN A 169 -10.53 -0.43 -5.23
CA ASN A 169 -9.99 0.63 -4.38
C ASN A 169 -9.79 1.92 -5.18
N GLY A 170 -10.68 2.90 -4.96
CA GLY A 170 -10.66 4.18 -5.68
C GLY A 170 -9.35 4.96 -5.55
N TYR A 171 -8.66 4.86 -4.41
CA TYR A 171 -7.38 5.54 -4.18
C TYR A 171 -6.24 4.93 -5.00
N ALA A 172 -6.18 3.60 -5.09
CA ALA A 172 -5.20 2.91 -5.93
C ALA A 172 -5.46 3.19 -7.41
N ARG A 173 -6.73 3.18 -7.84
CA ARG A 173 -7.11 3.56 -9.21
C ARG A 173 -6.78 5.01 -9.53
N ALA A 174 -6.97 5.92 -8.58
CA ALA A 174 -6.60 7.33 -8.73
C ALA A 174 -5.08 7.53 -8.85
N TYR A 175 -4.27 6.73 -8.15
CA TYR A 175 -2.81 6.73 -8.36
C TYR A 175 -2.46 6.40 -9.82
N PHE A 176 -2.99 5.29 -10.35
CA PHE A 176 -2.69 4.89 -11.74
C PHE A 176 -3.28 5.84 -12.78
N ALA A 177 -4.42 6.47 -12.50
CA ALA A 177 -4.97 7.55 -13.31
C ALA A 177 -4.03 8.77 -13.34
N ALA A 178 -3.53 9.20 -12.18
CA ALA A 178 -2.58 10.30 -12.09
C ALA A 178 -1.26 9.99 -12.82
N GLU A 179 -0.77 8.75 -12.68
CA GLU A 179 0.42 8.26 -13.37
C GLU A 179 0.25 8.26 -14.90
N SER A 180 -0.85 7.69 -15.42
CA SER A 180 -1.11 7.63 -16.86
C SER A 180 -1.31 9.01 -17.51
N LEU A 181 -1.77 9.99 -16.72
CA LEU A 181 -1.93 11.37 -17.17
C LEU A 181 -0.66 12.22 -16.98
N GLY A 182 0.42 11.67 -16.41
CA GLY A 182 1.66 12.40 -16.15
C GLY A 182 1.52 13.51 -15.10
N VAL A 183 0.59 13.35 -14.15
CA VAL A 183 0.28 14.34 -13.11
C VAL A 183 0.50 13.80 -11.70
N LEU A 184 1.21 12.67 -11.57
CA LEU A 184 1.43 12.00 -10.30
C LEU A 184 2.11 12.91 -9.27
N ASP A 185 3.12 13.68 -9.66
CA ASP A 185 3.83 14.60 -8.75
C ASP A 185 2.90 15.66 -8.13
N ARG A 186 1.88 16.10 -8.87
CA ARG A 186 0.88 17.04 -8.34
C ARG A 186 -0.14 16.35 -7.44
N PHE A 187 -0.45 15.08 -7.73
CA PHE A 187 -1.54 14.35 -7.06
C PHE A 187 -1.09 13.66 -5.78
N HIS A 188 0.09 13.05 -5.76
CA HIS A 188 0.49 12.07 -4.73
C HIS A 188 0.58 12.70 -3.33
N ASP A 189 1.40 13.75 -3.16
CA ASP A 189 1.52 14.45 -1.88
C ASP A 189 0.23 15.19 -1.50
N ALA A 190 -0.48 15.73 -2.50
CA ALA A 190 -1.74 16.42 -2.29
C ALA A 190 -2.82 15.47 -1.76
N ALA A 191 -2.87 14.22 -2.25
CA ALA A 191 -3.82 13.21 -1.79
C ALA A 191 -3.55 12.83 -0.32
N TYR A 192 -2.28 12.63 0.08
CA TYR A 192 -1.95 12.42 1.49
C TYR A 192 -2.38 13.60 2.36
N HIS A 193 -2.09 14.82 1.93
CA HIS A 193 -2.51 16.02 2.66
C HIS A 193 -4.04 16.12 2.77
N ALA A 194 -4.74 15.83 1.67
CA ALA A 194 -6.20 15.89 1.60
C ALA A 194 -6.87 14.92 2.58
N ILE A 195 -6.29 13.75 2.78
CA ILE A 195 -6.83 12.72 3.68
C ILE A 195 -6.41 12.96 5.12
N HIS A 196 -5.12 13.19 5.38
CA HIS A 196 -4.55 13.14 6.73
C HIS A 196 -4.42 14.51 7.41
N ARG A 197 -4.64 15.61 6.68
CA ARG A 197 -4.47 16.98 7.21
C ARG A 197 -5.71 17.82 7.01
N SER A 198 -6.14 18.03 5.77
CA SER A 198 -7.24 18.96 5.50
C SER A 198 -8.63 18.33 5.57
N GLY A 199 -8.74 17.00 5.48
CA GLY A 199 -10.03 16.29 5.41
C GLY A 199 -10.82 16.60 4.13
N ALA A 200 -10.14 17.03 3.06
CA ALA A 200 -10.77 17.32 1.77
C ALA A 200 -11.16 16.03 1.02
N LEU A 201 -10.56 14.91 1.38
CA LEU A 201 -10.93 13.57 0.91
C LEU A 201 -11.24 12.67 2.12
N PRO A 202 -12.23 11.76 2.01
CA PRO A 202 -12.60 10.90 3.13
C PRO A 202 -11.53 9.83 3.39
N ALA A 203 -11.28 9.48 4.65
CA ALA A 203 -10.25 8.49 4.98
C ALA A 203 -10.48 7.09 4.38
N ARG A 204 -11.69 6.79 3.88
CA ARG A 204 -12.05 5.55 3.18
C ARG A 204 -13.18 5.80 2.20
N GLY A 205 -13.28 4.93 1.18
CA GLY A 205 -14.47 4.86 0.32
C GLY A 205 -14.72 6.09 -0.56
N ALA A 206 -13.68 6.85 -0.91
CA ALA A 206 -13.82 7.95 -1.86
C ALA A 206 -14.31 7.43 -3.21
N THR A 207 -15.34 8.08 -3.74
CA THR A 207 -15.90 7.79 -5.05
C THR A 207 -15.01 8.35 -6.17
N ALA A 208 -15.12 7.80 -7.37
CA ALA A 208 -14.41 8.32 -8.54
C ALA A 208 -14.73 9.81 -8.82
N ASN A 209 -15.97 10.25 -8.54
CA ASN A 209 -16.36 11.65 -8.71
C ASN A 209 -15.73 12.57 -7.65
N GLU A 210 -15.60 12.14 -6.40
CA GLU A 210 -14.90 12.91 -5.36
C GLU A 210 -13.41 13.03 -5.69
N LEU A 211 -12.79 11.94 -6.15
CA LEU A 211 -11.38 11.91 -6.54
C LEU A 211 -11.11 12.78 -7.78
N ALA A 212 -11.99 12.74 -8.78
CA ALA A 212 -11.91 13.60 -9.96
C ALA A 212 -12.14 15.08 -9.61
N SER A 213 -13.08 15.38 -8.72
CA SER A 213 -13.33 16.75 -8.24
C SER A 213 -12.14 17.29 -7.45
N PHE A 214 -11.50 16.45 -6.63
CA PHE A 214 -10.26 16.79 -5.95
C PHE A 214 -9.12 17.05 -6.94
N ALA A 215 -8.94 16.17 -7.93
CA ALA A 215 -7.95 16.35 -8.99
C ALA A 215 -8.14 17.69 -9.74
N ALA A 216 -9.38 18.12 -9.95
CA ALA A 216 -9.70 19.43 -10.53
C ALA A 216 -9.13 20.60 -9.73
N THR A 217 -9.14 20.52 -8.40
CA THR A 217 -8.56 21.58 -7.54
C THR A 217 -7.04 21.72 -7.72
N LEU A 218 -6.38 20.69 -8.26
CA LEU A 218 -4.96 20.67 -8.59
C LEU A 218 -4.68 21.05 -10.06
N GLY A 219 -5.71 21.49 -10.80
CA GLY A 219 -5.61 21.81 -12.23
C GLY A 219 -5.44 20.57 -13.12
N ILE A 220 -6.03 19.44 -12.73
CA ILE A 220 -6.12 18.23 -13.54
C ILE A 220 -7.54 18.14 -14.10
N ASP A 221 -7.71 17.85 -15.39
CA ASP A 221 -9.04 17.74 -15.98
C ASP A 221 -9.85 16.58 -15.34
N ALA A 222 -10.95 16.91 -14.69
CA ALA A 222 -11.75 15.95 -13.92
C ALA A 222 -12.33 14.83 -14.79
N ALA A 223 -12.78 15.16 -16.00
CA ALA A 223 -13.39 14.19 -16.90
C ALA A 223 -12.35 13.17 -17.39
N ARG A 224 -11.17 13.65 -17.80
CA ARG A 224 -10.03 12.80 -18.17
C ARG A 224 -9.53 11.98 -16.99
N PHE A 225 -9.47 12.55 -15.79
CA PHE A 225 -9.05 11.83 -14.60
C PHE A 225 -9.99 10.65 -14.30
N ARG A 226 -11.31 10.90 -14.30
CA ARG A 226 -12.32 9.84 -14.11
C ARG A 226 -12.21 8.76 -15.19
N VAL A 227 -12.12 9.16 -16.46
CA VAL A 227 -11.96 8.19 -17.57
C VAL A 227 -10.68 7.35 -17.39
N ALA A 228 -9.58 7.96 -16.96
CA ALA A 228 -8.34 7.24 -16.69
C ALA A 228 -8.48 6.25 -15.53
N MET A 229 -9.21 6.61 -14.46
CA MET A 229 -9.49 5.70 -13.33
C MET A 229 -10.27 4.46 -13.76
N ASP A 230 -11.19 4.59 -14.71
CA ASP A 230 -12.04 3.50 -15.20
C ASP A 230 -11.46 2.81 -16.46
N SER A 231 -10.22 3.13 -16.83
CA SER A 231 -9.62 2.60 -18.05
C SER A 231 -9.15 1.15 -17.91
N PRO A 232 -9.16 0.35 -19.01
CA PRO A 232 -8.58 -0.99 -19.02
C PRO A 232 -7.09 -1.02 -18.64
N ALA A 233 -6.36 0.06 -18.92
CA ALA A 233 -4.96 0.20 -18.52
C ALA A 233 -4.82 0.29 -16.98
N THR A 234 -5.74 1.00 -16.32
CA THR A 234 -5.81 1.02 -14.85
C THR A 234 -6.21 -0.34 -14.30
N ASP A 235 -7.14 -1.06 -14.93
CA ASP A 235 -7.49 -2.42 -14.52
C ASP A 235 -6.29 -3.37 -14.56
N ALA A 236 -5.51 -3.33 -15.65
CA ALA A 236 -4.29 -4.13 -15.79
C ALA A 236 -3.27 -3.80 -14.68
N LYS A 237 -3.03 -2.50 -14.41
CA LYS A 237 -2.11 -2.07 -13.35
C LYS A 237 -2.59 -2.48 -11.96
N MET A 238 -3.89 -2.41 -11.69
CA MET A 238 -4.49 -2.89 -10.44
C MET A 238 -4.27 -4.40 -10.27
N ALA A 239 -4.44 -5.19 -11.34
CA ALA A 239 -4.18 -6.62 -11.33
C ALA A 239 -2.70 -6.93 -11.06
N THR A 240 -1.77 -6.26 -11.76
CA THR A 240 -0.33 -6.41 -11.52
C THR A 240 0.06 -6.01 -10.10
N ALA A 241 -0.48 -4.91 -9.58
CA ALA A 241 -0.20 -4.47 -8.21
C ALA A 241 -0.70 -5.47 -7.16
N ARG A 242 -1.87 -6.07 -7.39
CA ARG A 242 -2.40 -7.14 -6.55
C ARG A 242 -1.51 -8.38 -6.60
N GLU A 243 -1.13 -8.82 -7.79
CA GLU A 243 -0.24 -9.98 -7.99
C GLU A 243 1.11 -9.74 -7.30
N PHE A 244 1.70 -8.56 -7.49
CA PHE A 244 2.92 -8.16 -6.82
C PHE A 244 2.79 -8.24 -5.31
N ALA A 245 1.71 -7.70 -4.73
CA ALA A 245 1.49 -7.75 -3.30
C ALA A 245 1.37 -9.19 -2.78
N VAL A 246 0.71 -10.08 -3.53
CA VAL A 246 0.57 -11.50 -3.17
C VAL A 246 1.90 -12.24 -3.28
N ARG A 247 2.58 -12.17 -4.43
CA ARG A 247 3.83 -12.90 -4.68
C ARG A 247 4.97 -12.43 -3.78
N ASN A 248 4.96 -11.16 -3.41
CA ASN A 248 5.96 -10.61 -2.49
C ASN A 248 5.55 -10.68 -1.02
N GLY A 249 4.42 -11.33 -0.69
CA GLY A 249 3.99 -11.55 0.69
C GLY A 249 3.76 -10.26 1.49
N ILE A 250 3.15 -9.25 0.86
CA ILE A 250 2.91 -7.95 1.47
C ILE A 250 1.72 -8.05 2.44
N GLN A 251 1.96 -7.71 3.70
CA GLN A 251 0.98 -7.81 4.79
C GLN A 251 0.50 -6.45 5.32
N GLY A 252 1.13 -5.36 4.87
CA GLY A 252 0.87 -4.02 5.39
C GLY A 252 1.54 -2.95 4.56
N THR A 253 1.35 -1.70 4.98
CA THR A 253 1.95 -0.53 4.33
C THR A 253 2.47 0.46 5.39
N PRO A 254 3.56 1.19 5.12
CA PRO A 254 4.43 1.06 3.94
C PRO A 254 5.26 -0.23 4.00
N THR A 255 5.63 -0.78 2.85
CA THR A 255 6.61 -1.87 2.74
C THR A 255 7.48 -1.63 1.53
N LEU A 256 8.81 -1.66 1.73
CA LEU A 256 9.75 -1.63 0.61
C LEU A 256 10.08 -3.05 0.17
N VAL A 257 10.05 -3.27 -1.14
CA VAL A 257 10.50 -4.49 -1.78
C VAL A 257 11.67 -4.16 -2.70
N VAL A 258 12.77 -4.90 -2.57
CA VAL A 258 13.97 -4.72 -3.38
C VAL A 258 14.12 -5.89 -4.36
N ASP A 259 14.15 -5.59 -5.66
CA ASP A 259 14.26 -6.55 -6.79
C ASP A 259 13.25 -7.70 -6.78
N GLY A 260 12.15 -7.57 -6.05
CA GLY A 260 11.24 -8.70 -5.79
C GLY A 260 11.88 -9.84 -5.00
N ARG A 261 13.04 -9.61 -4.37
CA ARG A 261 13.83 -10.61 -3.63
C ARG A 261 13.76 -10.41 -2.12
N TYR A 262 13.63 -9.17 -1.67
CA TYR A 262 13.65 -8.83 -0.25
C TYR A 262 12.53 -7.89 0.12
N ARG A 263 11.83 -8.17 1.23
CA ARG A 263 11.05 -7.18 1.96
C ARG A 263 11.96 -6.53 3.01
N VAL A 264 11.96 -5.20 3.06
CA VAL A 264 12.78 -4.47 4.03
C VAL A 264 11.98 -4.26 5.33
N GLN A 265 12.54 -4.73 6.44
CA GLN A 265 11.99 -4.66 7.80
C GLN A 265 12.94 -3.87 8.71
N GLY A 266 13.08 -2.58 8.41
CA GLY A 266 13.81 -1.66 9.30
C GLY A 266 13.05 -1.39 10.60
N SER A 267 13.78 -1.09 11.67
CA SER A 267 13.25 -0.72 12.98
C SER A 267 12.60 0.68 13.00
N SER A 268 12.91 1.50 12.00
CA SER A 268 12.35 2.84 11.76
C SER A 268 12.39 3.16 10.27
N PHE A 269 11.71 4.22 9.83
CA PHE A 269 11.75 4.64 8.43
C PHE A 269 13.16 4.99 7.92
N GLY A 270 13.98 5.64 8.75
CA GLY A 270 15.37 5.94 8.40
C GLY A 270 16.20 4.66 8.29
N ASP A 271 15.96 3.71 9.18
CA ASP A 271 16.62 2.41 9.17
C ASP A 271 16.24 1.57 7.94
N THR A 272 14.96 1.57 7.56
CA THR A 272 14.47 0.95 6.32
C THR A 272 15.22 1.48 5.10
N LEU A 273 15.41 2.79 5.00
CA LEU A 273 16.13 3.40 3.87
C LEU A 273 17.63 3.13 3.91
N ARG A 274 18.23 3.10 5.10
CA ARG A 274 19.64 2.71 5.30
C ARG A 274 19.91 1.29 4.76
N LEU A 275 19.03 0.33 5.06
CA LEU A 275 19.13 -1.04 4.56
C LEU A 275 19.05 -1.11 3.02
N VAL A 276 18.18 -0.30 2.41
CA VAL A 276 18.12 -0.18 0.94
C VAL A 276 19.43 0.39 0.37
N ASP A 277 20.00 1.42 1.01
CA ASP A 277 21.27 2.00 0.57
C ASP A 277 22.44 1.01 0.70
N GLU A 278 22.44 0.16 1.72
CA GLU A 278 23.42 -0.91 1.91
C GLU A 278 23.31 -1.96 0.80
N LEU A 279 22.10 -2.40 0.46
CA LEU A 279 21.86 -3.30 -0.67
C LEU A 279 22.28 -2.67 -2.01
N ALA A 280 22.02 -1.38 -2.20
CA ALA A 280 22.43 -0.70 -3.42
C ALA A 280 23.96 -0.64 -3.55
N LYS A 281 24.70 -0.48 -2.44
CA LYS A 281 26.17 -0.47 -2.44
C LYS A 281 26.78 -1.86 -2.68
N SER A 282 26.12 -2.93 -2.23
CA SER A 282 26.57 -4.31 -2.44
C SER A 282 26.18 -4.91 -3.80
N GLY A 283 25.53 -4.13 -4.67
CA GLY A 283 25.07 -4.62 -5.97
C GLY A 283 23.83 -5.52 -5.90
N GLY A 284 23.00 -5.38 -4.86
CA GLY A 284 21.75 -6.13 -4.69
C GLY A 284 21.92 -7.49 -4.02
N SER A 285 23.10 -7.76 -3.45
CA SER A 285 23.38 -8.96 -2.66
C SER A 285 23.30 -8.62 -1.17
N ALA A 286 22.44 -9.30 -0.43
CA ALA A 286 22.49 -9.26 1.03
C ALA A 286 23.77 -9.97 1.52
N HIS A 287 24.43 -9.40 2.53
CA HIS A 287 25.64 -9.93 3.16
C HIS A 287 25.33 -10.70 4.42
#